data_AF-A0A0X7JYY4-F1
#
_entry.id   AF-A0A0X7JYY4-F1
#
_cell.length_a   1.000
_cell.length_b   1.000
_cell.length_c   1.000
_cell.angle_alpha   90.00
_cell.angle_beta   90.00
_cell.angle_gamma   90.00
#
_symmetry.space_group_name_H-M   'P 1'
#
loop_
_entity.id
_entity.type
_entity.pdbx_description
1 polymer ?
#
loop_
_entity_poly.entity_id
_entity_poly.type
_entity_poly.pdbx_seq_one_letter_code
_entity_poly.pdbx_strand_id
1 'polypeptide(L)'
;MDAYFEAVQQPVLILVAYERDLVPLIEKLAGVCISGWEKYISVRGYDPKRQNFEAYTDGVIDDYLEYKAERVYYQRSTLDGGLLKKSGVASRPCGSFNTIFSEVSSLLKGMGLHWLPHAEREWAKSAIKSTNPERWIQQFSEIDQKQVGISILKSLRVFTSDELSAAFRLPKSEEIGFKVAHAFISEDEPGSSSIAVQNILEHMHPEGAVVPLDLSRDDALDVVDCDILYIYEDGLWSGVELVKRLCRIQELNGFRDSSLHVVFKYCVTSDAGLTAARLFTLRSALGRFSFPSATKRFHFDFFKKGTDTRFPNLPDYSWETVRAAIDDSIEPYAFSDEKLWPDGTANAMAVCADIGAQLLTARMEKSPKGGEEAQASVINQRKLGAMSFGSTMVFEYSVPKPVLPILWLQGDVIVNGKVVSWRPLFWDARRIGKVEHHI
;
A
#
# COMPACT_ATOMS: atom_id res chain seq x y z
N MET A 1 23.29 -12.56 5.49
CA MET A 1 23.27 -12.90 6.93
C MET A 1 22.40 -11.86 7.62
N ASP A 2 21.12 -11.80 7.25
CA ASP A 2 20.16 -10.85 7.82
C ASP A 2 19.19 -11.64 8.69
N ALA A 3 19.69 -12.03 9.86
CA ALA A 3 18.86 -12.48 10.96
C ALA A 3 18.16 -11.25 11.57
N TYR A 4 17.24 -10.64 10.82
CA TYR A 4 16.19 -9.87 11.47
C TYR A 4 15.24 -10.88 12.08
N PHE A 5 15.53 -11.26 13.33
CA PHE A 5 14.44 -11.48 14.26
C PHE A 5 13.52 -10.27 14.10
N GLU A 6 12.33 -10.44 13.52
CA GLU A 6 11.23 -9.56 13.86
C GLU A 6 11.10 -9.73 15.37
N ALA A 7 11.79 -8.87 16.13
CA ALA A 7 11.63 -8.81 17.56
C ALA A 7 10.13 -8.66 17.73
N VAL A 8 9.49 -9.70 18.28
CA VAL A 8 8.06 -9.68 18.55
C VAL A 8 7.86 -8.42 19.37
N GLN A 9 7.29 -7.39 18.75
CA GLN A 9 7.03 -6.13 19.43
C GLN A 9 6.08 -6.49 20.56
N GLN A 10 6.59 -6.43 21.77
CA GLN A 10 5.83 -6.76 22.97
C GLN A 10 4.82 -5.63 23.23
N PRO A 11 3.63 -5.94 23.76
CA PRO A 11 2.58 -4.96 23.96
C PRO A 11 3.08 -3.83 24.89
N VAL A 12 2.94 -2.60 24.42
CA VAL A 12 3.39 -1.39 25.13
C VAL A 12 2.38 -1.01 26.21
N LEU A 13 1.09 -1.30 26.01
CA LEU A 13 0.01 -0.92 26.91
C LEU A 13 -0.80 -2.14 27.33
N ILE A 14 -1.20 -2.21 28.60
CA ILE A 14 -2.14 -3.21 29.11
C ILE A 14 -3.43 -2.51 29.52
N LEU A 15 -4.56 -2.93 28.95
CA LEU A 15 -5.88 -2.37 29.23
C LEU A 15 -6.70 -3.42 29.98
N VAL A 16 -7.20 -3.07 31.17
CA VAL A 16 -8.00 -3.96 31.98
C VAL A 16 -9.40 -3.38 32.17
N ALA A 17 -10.40 -4.05 31.65
CA ALA A 17 -11.79 -3.67 31.76
C ALA A 17 -12.64 -4.85 32.24
N TYR A 18 -13.90 -4.59 32.61
CA TYR A 18 -14.85 -5.67 32.86
C TYR A 18 -15.07 -6.48 31.59
N GLU A 19 -15.27 -7.80 31.72
CA GLU A 19 -15.45 -8.72 30.58
C GLU A 19 -16.51 -8.22 29.58
N ARG A 20 -17.65 -7.72 30.10
CA ARG A 20 -18.75 -7.15 29.30
C ARG A 20 -18.38 -5.88 28.49
N ASP A 21 -17.33 -5.17 28.90
CA ASP A 21 -16.91 -3.90 28.31
C ASP A 21 -15.77 -4.10 27.29
N LEU A 22 -15.20 -5.31 27.17
CA LEU A 22 -14.05 -5.57 26.31
C LEU A 22 -14.37 -5.43 24.83
N VAL A 23 -15.45 -6.05 24.35
CA VAL A 23 -15.81 -6.02 22.93
C VAL A 23 -16.05 -4.57 22.47
N PRO A 24 -16.89 -3.75 23.15
CA PRO A 24 -17.05 -2.34 22.78
C PRO A 24 -15.76 -1.52 22.85
N LEU A 25 -14.87 -1.83 23.80
CA LEU A 25 -13.58 -1.14 23.91
C LEU A 25 -12.67 -1.48 22.71
N ILE A 26 -12.56 -2.75 22.35
CA ILE A 26 -11.76 -3.23 21.21
C ILE A 26 -12.31 -2.67 19.90
N GLU A 27 -13.63 -2.71 19.69
CA GLU A 27 -14.28 -2.14 18.50
C GLU A 27 -14.01 -0.64 18.37
N LYS A 28 -14.09 0.12 19.48
CA LYS A 28 -13.76 1.55 19.47
C LYS A 28 -12.29 1.80 19.13
N LEU A 29 -11.37 1.01 19.71
CA LEU A 29 -9.94 1.12 19.43
C LEU A 29 -9.65 0.78 17.95
N ALA A 30 -10.18 -0.33 17.45
CA ALA A 30 -10.08 -0.70 16.04
C ALA A 30 -10.64 0.39 15.13
N GLY A 31 -11.74 1.05 15.53
CA GLY A 31 -12.33 2.18 14.83
C GLY A 31 -11.39 3.37 14.66
N VAL A 32 -10.51 3.64 15.63
CA VAL A 32 -9.59 4.80 15.60
C VAL A 32 -8.15 4.48 15.20
N CYS A 33 -7.78 3.19 15.11
CA CYS A 33 -6.40 2.76 14.84
C CYS A 33 -6.17 2.25 13.41
N ILE A 34 -4.93 2.33 12.94
CA ILE A 34 -4.47 1.64 11.73
C ILE A 34 -4.23 0.15 12.00
N SER A 35 -4.06 -0.66 10.95
CA SER A 35 -3.79 -2.10 11.09
C SER A 35 -2.52 -2.38 11.91
N GLY A 36 -2.55 -3.46 12.70
CA GLY A 36 -1.43 -3.91 13.53
C GLY A 36 -1.28 -3.22 14.89
N TRP A 37 -2.22 -2.34 15.25
CA TRP A 37 -2.27 -1.69 16.57
C TRP A 37 -2.35 -2.70 17.73
N GLU A 38 -2.88 -3.89 17.49
CA GLU A 38 -3.05 -4.97 18.48
C GLU A 38 -1.70 -5.48 18.99
N LYS A 39 -0.62 -5.30 18.22
CA LYS A 39 0.75 -5.63 18.66
C LYS A 39 1.22 -4.74 19.81
N TYR A 40 0.61 -3.57 19.98
CA TYR A 40 1.00 -2.57 20.97
C TYR A 40 0.10 -2.56 22.20
N ILE A 41 -1.03 -3.28 22.16
CA ILE A 41 -2.05 -3.23 23.21
C ILE A 41 -2.48 -4.64 23.58
N SER A 42 -2.28 -5.00 24.85
CA SER A 42 -2.90 -6.17 25.46
C SER A 42 -4.21 -5.76 26.15
N VAL A 43 -5.30 -6.46 25.86
CA VAL A 43 -6.61 -6.20 26.48
C VAL A 43 -7.01 -7.38 27.35
N ARG A 44 -7.33 -7.13 28.62
CA ARG A 44 -7.66 -8.14 29.64
C ARG A 44 -9.04 -7.88 30.24
N GLY A 45 -9.80 -8.96 30.41
CA GLY A 45 -11.16 -8.95 30.96
C GLY A 45 -11.20 -9.45 32.39
N TYR A 46 -11.80 -8.65 33.26
CA TYR A 46 -12.09 -9.02 34.65
C TYR A 46 -13.57 -9.42 34.82
N ASP A 47 -13.81 -10.60 35.37
CA ASP A 47 -15.12 -11.04 35.87
C ASP A 47 -15.03 -11.37 37.37
N PRO A 48 -15.62 -10.53 38.25
CA PRO A 48 -15.58 -10.75 39.69
C PRO A 48 -16.28 -12.03 40.15
N LYS A 49 -17.09 -12.68 39.30
CA LYS A 49 -17.72 -13.97 39.63
C LYS A 49 -16.81 -15.17 39.39
N ARG A 50 -15.81 -15.02 38.51
CA ARG A 50 -14.97 -16.12 38.04
C ARG A 50 -13.54 -16.02 38.54
N GLN A 51 -13.10 -14.84 38.94
CA GLN A 51 -11.70 -14.57 39.22
C GLN A 51 -11.52 -14.05 40.65
N ASN A 52 -10.47 -14.53 41.30
CA ASN A 52 -10.00 -13.95 42.54
C ASN A 52 -9.28 -12.61 42.24
N PHE A 53 -9.68 -11.55 42.93
CA PHE A 53 -9.22 -10.19 42.65
C PHE A 53 -7.71 -9.98 42.79
N GLU A 54 -7.10 -10.54 43.85
CA GLU A 54 -5.66 -10.44 44.09
C GLU A 54 -4.88 -11.26 43.07
N ALA A 55 -5.25 -12.54 42.90
CA ALA A 55 -4.58 -13.43 41.95
C ALA A 55 -4.68 -12.92 40.50
N TYR A 56 -5.81 -12.30 40.12
CA TYR A 56 -5.95 -11.66 38.82
C TYR A 56 -5.06 -10.42 38.69
N THR A 57 -4.93 -9.62 39.76
CA THR A 57 -4.03 -8.47 39.76
C THR A 57 -2.57 -8.90 39.64
N ASP A 58 -2.15 -9.96 40.33
CA ASP A 58 -0.80 -10.53 40.20
C ASP A 58 -0.52 -10.97 38.76
N GLY A 59 -1.45 -11.66 38.11
CA GLY A 59 -1.29 -12.05 36.70
C GLY A 59 -1.09 -10.85 35.75
N VAL A 60 -1.75 -9.72 36.01
CA VAL A 60 -1.54 -8.48 35.24
C VAL A 60 -0.18 -7.83 35.54
N ILE A 61 0.32 -7.96 36.77
CA ILE A 61 1.69 -7.52 37.13
C ILE A 61 2.72 -8.37 36.39
N ASP A 62 2.53 -9.69 36.34
CA ASP A 62 3.41 -10.61 35.63
C ASP A 62 3.45 -10.27 34.13
N ASP A 63 2.30 -10.07 33.49
CA ASP A 63 2.21 -9.60 32.10
C ASP A 63 2.97 -8.26 31.91
N TYR A 64 2.79 -7.30 32.82
CA TYR A 64 3.47 -6.00 32.75
C TYR A 64 4.99 -6.15 32.75
N LEU A 65 5.51 -7.03 33.62
CA LEU A 65 6.95 -7.28 33.75
C LEU A 65 7.49 -8.11 32.57
N GLU A 66 6.77 -9.14 32.13
CA GLU A 66 7.16 -10.02 31.02
C GLU A 66 7.25 -9.25 29.70
N TYR A 67 6.23 -8.44 29.40
CA TYR A 67 6.17 -7.65 28.17
C TYR A 67 6.92 -6.32 28.27
N LYS A 68 7.46 -5.98 29.45
CA LYS A 68 8.04 -4.67 29.75
C LYS A 68 7.11 -3.53 29.32
N ALA A 69 5.82 -3.69 29.64
CA ALA A 69 4.80 -2.73 29.25
C ALA A 69 5.10 -1.37 29.87
N GLU A 70 4.74 -0.29 29.17
CA GLU A 70 4.94 1.07 29.65
C GLU A 70 3.94 1.40 30.77
N ARG A 71 2.67 0.99 30.61
CA ARG A 71 1.60 1.36 31.54
C ARG A 71 0.40 0.42 31.51
N VAL A 72 -0.23 0.25 32.68
CA VAL A 72 -1.54 -0.42 32.85
C VAL A 72 -2.66 0.61 33.00
N TYR A 73 -3.64 0.60 32.10
CA TYR A 73 -4.89 1.36 32.23
C TYR A 73 -5.99 0.42 32.68
N TYR A 74 -6.74 0.77 33.72
CA TYR A 74 -7.74 -0.15 34.26
C TYR A 74 -9.00 0.53 34.77
N GLN A 75 -10.16 -0.10 34.57
CA GLN A 75 -11.40 0.35 35.19
C GLN A 75 -11.29 0.21 36.71
N ARG A 76 -11.79 1.21 37.46
CA ARG A 76 -11.78 1.11 38.93
C ARG A 76 -12.43 -0.20 39.39
N SER A 77 -11.82 -0.83 40.40
CA SER A 77 -12.26 -2.10 40.98
C SER A 77 -12.08 -3.33 40.09
N THR A 78 -11.34 -3.25 38.97
CA THR A 78 -10.89 -4.43 38.23
C THR A 78 -9.49 -4.91 38.64
N LEU A 79 -8.70 -4.05 39.30
CA LEU A 79 -7.38 -4.37 39.86
C LEU A 79 -7.16 -3.70 41.22
N ASP A 80 -6.31 -4.31 42.04
CA ASP A 80 -5.80 -3.71 43.27
C ASP A 80 -4.71 -2.67 42.98
N GLY A 81 -5.09 -1.39 43.04
CA GLY A 81 -4.15 -0.28 42.83
C GLY A 81 -3.05 -0.16 43.89
N GLY A 82 -3.28 -0.65 45.11
CA GLY A 82 -2.27 -0.71 46.16
C GLY A 82 -1.19 -1.73 45.84
N LEU A 83 -1.61 -2.90 45.36
CA LEU A 83 -0.70 -3.96 44.92
C LEU A 83 0.12 -3.54 43.70
N LEU A 84 -0.52 -2.97 42.66
CA LEU A 84 0.18 -2.42 41.49
C LEU A 84 1.26 -1.41 41.89
N LYS A 85 0.94 -0.48 42.79
CA LYS A 85 1.88 0.53 43.28
C LYS A 85 3.04 -0.10 44.06
N LYS A 86 2.76 -1.09 44.91
CA LYS A 86 3.79 -1.81 45.69
C LYS A 86 4.77 -2.56 44.78
N SER A 87 4.27 -3.11 43.68
CA SER A 87 5.06 -3.82 42.66
C SER A 87 5.75 -2.89 41.66
N GLY A 88 5.66 -1.56 41.83
CA GLY A 88 6.32 -0.59 40.95
C GLY A 88 5.69 -0.48 39.55
N VAL A 89 4.46 -0.97 39.36
CA VAL A 89 3.77 -0.92 38.08
C VAL A 89 3.22 0.48 37.81
N ALA A 90 3.66 1.09 36.71
CA ALA A 90 3.07 2.33 36.23
C ALA A 90 1.61 2.07 35.81
N SER A 91 0.65 2.67 36.52
CA SER A 91 -0.76 2.38 36.31
C SER A 91 -1.64 3.62 36.40
N ARG A 92 -2.79 3.57 35.71
CA ARG A 92 -3.78 4.64 35.63
C ARG A 92 -5.20 4.08 35.85
N PRO A 93 -5.82 4.34 37.00
CA PRO A 93 -7.21 3.99 37.22
C PRO A 93 -8.15 4.91 36.43
N CYS A 94 -9.12 4.32 35.75
CA CYS A 94 -10.11 4.97 34.90
C CYS A 94 -11.52 4.72 35.43
N GLY A 95 -12.40 5.73 35.38
CA GLY A 95 -13.77 5.60 35.88
C GLY A 95 -14.67 4.70 35.03
N SER A 96 -14.34 4.52 33.75
CA SER A 96 -15.08 3.72 32.78
C SER A 96 -14.18 3.28 31.63
N PHE A 97 -14.63 2.34 30.79
CA PHE A 97 -13.92 1.97 29.57
C PHE A 97 -13.86 3.16 28.57
N ASN A 98 -14.83 4.09 28.58
CA ASN A 98 -14.76 5.31 27.78
C ASN A 98 -13.60 6.21 28.20
N THR A 99 -13.31 6.26 29.50
CA THR A 99 -12.14 6.97 30.03
C THR A 99 -10.84 6.28 29.60
N ILE A 100 -10.79 4.94 29.65
CA ILE A 100 -9.65 4.17 29.10
C ILE A 100 -9.46 4.52 27.62
N PHE A 101 -10.50 4.40 26.81
CA PHE A 101 -10.46 4.70 25.39
C PHE A 101 -9.94 6.11 25.10
N SER A 102 -10.42 7.14 25.80
CA SER A 102 -9.99 8.53 25.60
C SER A 102 -8.50 8.72 25.89
N GLU A 103 -8.03 8.20 27.02
CA GLU A 103 -6.62 8.29 27.44
C GLU A 103 -5.69 7.52 26.48
N VAL A 104 -6.08 6.29 26.13
CA VAL A 104 -5.32 5.42 25.23
C VAL A 104 -5.32 5.96 23.81
N SER A 105 -6.45 6.47 23.29
CA SER A 105 -6.53 7.09 21.97
C SER A 105 -5.54 8.26 21.84
N SER A 106 -5.38 9.06 22.88
CA SER A 106 -4.38 10.13 22.92
C SER A 106 -2.95 9.59 22.81
N LEU A 107 -2.62 8.52 23.53
CA LEU A 107 -1.31 7.86 23.43
C LEU A 107 -1.08 7.26 22.04
N LEU A 108 -2.07 6.59 21.46
CA LEU A 108 -1.98 5.99 20.15
C LEU A 108 -1.78 7.02 19.04
N LYS A 109 -2.29 8.25 19.21
CA LYS A 109 -1.92 9.39 18.35
C LYS A 109 -0.43 9.70 18.46
N GLY A 110 0.11 9.80 19.67
CA GLY A 110 1.55 10.02 19.91
C GLY A 110 2.44 8.90 19.34
N MET A 111 1.97 7.65 19.36
CA MET A 111 2.65 6.50 18.77
C MET A 111 2.49 6.41 17.24
N GLY A 112 1.69 7.30 16.62
CA GLY A 112 1.43 7.28 15.18
C GLY A 112 0.52 6.13 14.72
N LEU A 113 -0.21 5.50 15.64
CA LEU A 113 -1.13 4.37 15.38
C LEU A 113 -2.58 4.82 15.15
N HIS A 114 -2.91 6.07 15.45
CA HIS A 114 -4.23 6.63 15.16
C HIS A 114 -4.38 6.96 13.67
N TRP A 115 -5.53 6.64 13.07
CA TRP A 115 -5.73 6.77 11.62
C TRP A 115 -5.60 8.20 11.11
N LEU A 116 -6.14 9.20 11.83
CA LEU A 116 -6.16 10.58 11.33
C LEU A 116 -4.74 11.18 11.20
N PRO A 117 -3.91 11.25 12.27
CA PRO A 117 -2.54 11.73 12.12
C PRO A 117 -1.71 10.88 11.14
N HIS A 118 -1.98 9.57 11.05
CA HIS A 118 -1.37 8.71 10.04
C HIS A 118 -1.72 9.18 8.62
N ALA A 119 -3.01 9.32 8.31
CA ALA A 119 -3.51 9.73 7.01
C ALA A 119 -3.06 11.14 6.63
N GLU A 120 -3.04 12.08 7.58
CA GLU A 120 -2.51 13.43 7.38
C GLU A 120 -1.02 13.41 7.06
N ARG A 121 -0.24 12.61 7.77
CA ARG A 121 1.20 12.45 7.51
C ARG A 121 1.44 11.83 6.14
N GLU A 122 0.72 10.78 5.77
CA GLU A 122 0.85 10.17 4.44
C GLU A 122 0.42 11.14 3.35
N TRP A 123 -0.75 11.76 3.48
CA TRP A 123 -1.23 12.79 2.55
C TRP A 123 -0.22 13.93 2.39
N ALA A 124 0.37 14.42 3.48
CA ALA A 124 1.33 15.52 3.48
C ALA A 124 2.58 15.26 2.62
N LYS A 125 2.99 13.99 2.49
CA LYS A 125 4.11 13.55 1.64
C LYS A 125 3.86 13.74 0.15
N SER A 126 2.61 13.87 -0.28
CA SER A 126 2.30 14.02 -1.70
C SER A 126 2.49 15.46 -2.16
N ALA A 127 3.02 15.63 -3.37
CA ALA A 127 3.09 16.91 -4.08
C ALA A 127 1.78 17.22 -4.84
N ILE A 128 0.93 16.21 -5.04
CA ILE A 128 -0.34 16.29 -5.79
C ILE A 128 -1.55 16.27 -4.85
N LYS A 129 -1.43 16.87 -3.66
CA LYS A 129 -2.52 16.98 -2.68
C LYS A 129 -3.72 17.74 -3.24
N SER A 130 -4.92 17.21 -3.03
CA SER A 130 -6.19 17.88 -3.37
C SER A 130 -6.98 18.21 -2.09
N THR A 131 -7.92 17.34 -1.70
CA THR A 131 -8.71 17.52 -0.47
C THR A 131 -7.94 16.96 0.72
N ASN A 132 -8.00 17.62 1.88
CA ASN A 132 -7.40 17.07 3.10
C ASN A 132 -8.22 15.86 3.63
N PRO A 133 -7.63 14.97 4.45
CA PRO A 133 -8.30 13.75 4.91
C PRO A 133 -9.64 13.96 5.61
N GLU A 134 -9.77 14.97 6.48
CA GLU A 134 -11.01 15.24 7.23
C GLU A 134 -12.16 15.65 6.30
N ARG A 135 -11.92 16.60 5.40
CA ARG A 135 -12.90 17.04 4.40
C ARG A 135 -13.23 15.92 3.43
N TRP A 136 -12.24 15.09 3.08
CA TRP A 136 -12.46 13.96 2.18
C TRP A 136 -13.41 12.93 2.81
N ILE A 137 -13.29 12.63 4.11
CA ILE A 137 -14.24 11.76 4.85
C ILE A 137 -15.62 12.38 4.97
N GLN A 138 -15.74 13.70 5.02
CA GLN A 138 -17.05 14.36 5.10
C GLN A 138 -17.96 13.92 3.94
N GLN A 139 -17.41 13.76 2.74
CA GLN A 139 -18.12 13.28 1.55
C GLN A 139 -18.69 11.86 1.75
N PHE A 140 -17.97 10.98 2.43
CA PHE A 140 -18.48 9.66 2.83
C PHE A 140 -19.56 9.75 3.91
N SER A 141 -19.44 10.73 4.81
CA SER A 141 -20.45 10.94 5.86
C SER A 141 -21.77 11.43 5.27
N GLU A 142 -21.73 12.23 4.20
CA GLU A 142 -22.92 12.68 3.48
C GLU A 142 -23.74 11.51 2.91
N ILE A 143 -23.08 10.42 2.51
CA ILE A 143 -23.71 9.19 1.99
C ILE A 143 -23.87 8.06 3.03
N ASP A 144 -23.73 8.37 4.32
CA ASP A 144 -23.80 7.40 5.44
C ASP A 144 -22.77 6.26 5.37
N GLN A 145 -21.61 6.49 4.72
CA GLN A 145 -20.53 5.51 4.55
C GLN A 145 -19.21 5.97 5.21
N LYS A 146 -19.29 6.74 6.30
CA LYS A 146 -18.12 7.35 6.98
C LYS A 146 -17.01 6.34 7.28
N GLN A 147 -17.36 5.13 7.72
CA GLN A 147 -16.38 4.11 8.08
C GLN A 147 -15.58 3.62 6.87
N VAL A 148 -16.20 3.53 5.68
CA VAL A 148 -15.50 3.18 4.44
C VAL A 148 -14.36 4.17 4.16
N GLY A 149 -14.63 5.48 4.25
CA GLY A 149 -13.62 6.51 4.08
C GLY A 149 -12.49 6.44 5.11
N ILE A 150 -12.82 6.21 6.39
CA ILE A 150 -11.83 6.02 7.46
C ILE A 150 -10.95 4.80 7.18
N SER A 151 -11.53 3.66 6.78
CA SER A 151 -10.80 2.41 6.51
C SER A 151 -9.86 2.52 5.32
N ILE A 152 -10.26 3.25 4.27
CA ILE A 152 -9.36 3.59 3.16
C ILE A 152 -8.16 4.40 3.67
N LEU A 153 -8.40 5.42 4.49
CA LEU A 153 -7.33 6.28 5.01
C LEU A 153 -6.41 5.58 6.01
N LYS A 154 -6.89 4.53 6.71
CA LYS A 154 -6.04 3.66 7.55
C LYS A 154 -4.99 2.88 6.76
N SER A 155 -5.25 2.63 5.48
CA SER A 155 -4.33 1.91 4.59
C SER A 155 -3.59 2.83 3.61
N LEU A 156 -3.80 4.15 3.69
CA LEU A 156 -3.18 5.11 2.80
C LEU A 156 -1.66 5.06 2.92
N ARG A 157 -0.96 5.08 1.79
CA ARG A 157 0.50 5.11 1.76
C ARG A 157 1.01 5.97 0.62
N VAL A 158 1.93 6.89 0.92
CA VAL A 158 2.57 7.75 -0.09
C VAL A 158 4.07 7.52 -0.11
N PHE A 159 4.60 6.98 -1.21
CA PHE A 159 6.03 6.77 -1.40
C PHE A 159 6.73 8.07 -1.80
N THR A 160 7.76 8.45 -1.05
CA THR A 160 8.55 9.67 -1.30
C THR A 160 9.74 9.40 -2.19
N SER A 161 10.27 10.46 -2.80
CA SER A 161 11.51 10.41 -3.57
C SER A 161 12.70 9.88 -2.76
N ASP A 162 12.76 10.16 -1.46
CA ASP A 162 13.78 9.60 -0.56
C ASP A 162 13.65 8.07 -0.42
N GLU A 163 12.42 7.56 -0.37
CA GLU A 163 12.18 6.11 -0.30
C GLU A 163 12.52 5.42 -1.62
N LEU A 164 12.22 6.07 -2.76
CA LEU A 164 12.65 5.62 -4.09
C LEU A 164 14.18 5.59 -4.18
N SER A 165 14.85 6.69 -3.81
CA SER A 165 16.30 6.79 -3.78
C SER A 165 16.93 5.71 -2.90
N ALA A 166 16.38 5.48 -1.71
CA ALA A 166 16.85 4.43 -0.81
C ALA A 166 16.69 3.03 -1.42
N ALA A 167 15.59 2.76 -2.13
CA ALA A 167 15.35 1.48 -2.79
C ALA A 167 16.26 1.23 -4.00
N PHE A 168 16.72 2.29 -4.67
CA PHE A 168 17.60 2.20 -5.85
C PHE A 168 19.09 2.03 -5.49
N ARG A 169 19.47 2.24 -4.24
CA ARG A 169 20.86 2.03 -3.78
C ARG A 169 21.23 0.56 -3.89
N LEU A 170 22.28 0.28 -4.66
CA LEU A 170 22.86 -1.05 -4.76
C LEU A 170 23.79 -1.32 -3.57
N PRO A 171 23.80 -2.56 -3.03
CA PRO A 171 24.88 -3.00 -2.15
C PRO A 171 26.20 -2.95 -2.90
N LYS A 172 27.27 -2.44 -2.27
CA LYS A 172 28.61 -2.39 -2.88
C LYS A 172 29.10 -3.73 -3.42
N SER A 173 28.64 -4.84 -2.85
CA SER A 173 28.97 -6.19 -3.31
C SER A 173 28.39 -6.51 -4.70
N GLU A 174 27.30 -5.88 -5.13
CA GLU A 174 26.73 -6.06 -6.47
C GLU A 174 27.57 -5.36 -7.55
N GLU A 175 28.43 -4.40 -7.18
CA GLU A 175 29.26 -3.62 -8.12
C GLU A 175 30.67 -4.21 -8.32
N ILE A 176 31.08 -5.18 -7.50
CA ILE A 176 32.45 -5.71 -7.54
C ILE A 176 32.58 -6.76 -8.66
N GLY A 177 33.50 -6.51 -9.59
CA GLY A 177 33.92 -7.49 -10.60
C GLY A 177 33.08 -7.50 -11.88
N PHE A 178 32.11 -6.60 -12.00
CA PHE A 178 31.28 -6.43 -13.20
C PHE A 178 31.35 -4.99 -13.69
N LYS A 179 31.30 -4.78 -15.01
CA LYS A 179 30.95 -3.49 -15.60
C LYS A 179 29.45 -3.28 -15.44
N VAL A 180 29.06 -2.21 -14.74
CA VAL A 180 27.66 -1.91 -14.44
C VAL A 180 27.25 -0.62 -15.13
N ALA A 181 26.05 -0.60 -15.71
CA ALA A 181 25.39 0.61 -16.20
C ALA A 181 24.02 0.78 -15.53
N HIS A 182 23.60 2.04 -15.36
CA HIS A 182 22.32 2.43 -14.76
C HIS A 182 21.47 3.11 -15.82
N ALA A 183 20.18 2.79 -15.87
CA ALA A 183 19.29 3.29 -16.91
C ALA A 183 17.86 3.49 -16.43
N PHE A 184 17.14 4.34 -17.16
CA PHE A 184 15.69 4.47 -17.08
C PHE A 184 15.09 4.39 -18.49
N ILE A 185 13.81 4.06 -18.59
CA ILE A 185 13.12 4.03 -19.88
C ILE A 185 12.71 5.45 -20.25
N SER A 186 13.20 5.92 -21.40
CA SER A 186 12.83 7.21 -21.99
C SER A 186 11.63 7.01 -22.91
N GLU A 187 10.63 7.88 -22.76
CA GLU A 187 9.41 7.91 -23.57
C GLU A 187 9.21 9.34 -24.07
N ASP A 188 8.59 9.54 -25.24
CA ASP A 188 8.37 10.87 -25.83
C ASP A 188 7.56 11.80 -24.91
N GLU A 189 6.57 11.23 -24.21
CA GLU A 189 5.74 11.93 -23.23
C GLU A 189 5.91 11.26 -21.86
N PRO A 190 7.01 11.54 -21.13
CA PRO A 190 7.30 10.86 -19.89
C PRO A 190 6.26 11.22 -18.82
N GLY A 191 5.76 10.18 -18.13
CA GLY A 191 4.93 10.38 -16.95
C GLY A 191 5.72 11.04 -15.82
N SER A 192 5.00 11.68 -14.88
CA SER A 192 5.63 12.32 -13.71
C SER A 192 6.47 11.36 -12.87
N SER A 193 6.15 10.06 -12.86
CA SER A 193 6.99 9.05 -12.20
C SER A 193 8.31 8.78 -12.94
N SER A 194 8.30 8.69 -14.27
CA SER A 194 9.52 8.52 -15.06
C SER A 194 10.48 9.70 -14.87
N ILE A 195 9.95 10.92 -14.83
CA ILE A 195 10.73 12.14 -14.53
C ILE A 195 11.33 12.07 -13.12
N ALA A 196 10.55 11.63 -12.13
CA ALA A 196 11.03 11.48 -10.76
C ALA A 196 12.16 10.43 -10.66
N VAL A 197 12.03 9.30 -11.35
CA VAL A 197 13.08 8.26 -11.40
C VAL A 197 14.33 8.81 -12.06
N GLN A 198 14.23 9.46 -13.22
CA GLN A 198 15.35 10.10 -13.91
C GLN A 198 16.09 11.06 -12.96
N ASN A 199 15.37 12.01 -12.37
CA ASN A 199 15.95 12.99 -11.46
C ASN A 199 16.68 12.32 -10.30
N ILE A 200 16.09 11.28 -9.69
CA ILE A 200 16.73 10.55 -8.58
C ILE A 200 18.05 9.91 -9.05
N LEU A 201 18.05 9.24 -10.21
CA LEU A 201 19.25 8.58 -10.71
C LEU A 201 20.37 9.59 -11.05
N GLU A 202 20.03 10.69 -11.70
CA GLU A 202 20.98 11.75 -12.05
C GLU A 202 21.61 12.42 -10.82
N HIS A 203 20.91 12.43 -9.67
CA HIS A 203 21.48 12.90 -8.40
C HIS A 203 22.28 11.82 -7.66
N MET A 204 21.94 10.54 -7.86
CA MET A 204 22.60 9.41 -7.18
C MET A 204 23.93 9.01 -7.85
N HIS A 205 24.03 9.20 -9.16
CA HIS A 205 25.17 8.78 -9.96
C HIS A 205 25.90 9.99 -10.57
N PRO A 206 27.20 9.87 -10.90
CA PRO A 206 27.94 10.94 -11.58
C PRO A 206 27.27 11.35 -12.90
N GLU A 207 27.50 12.61 -13.31
CA GLU A 207 27.01 13.12 -14.58
C GLU A 207 27.43 12.23 -15.75
N GLY A 208 26.47 11.86 -16.61
CA GLY A 208 26.69 10.98 -17.75
C GLY A 208 26.75 9.47 -17.42
N ALA A 209 26.64 9.06 -16.15
CA ALA A 209 26.66 7.64 -15.77
C ALA A 209 25.29 6.93 -15.91
N VAL A 210 24.21 7.69 -16.14
CA VAL A 210 22.85 7.17 -16.31
C VAL A 210 22.48 7.22 -17.80
N VAL A 211 22.02 6.09 -18.33
CA VAL A 211 21.68 5.92 -19.75
C VAL A 211 20.15 6.01 -19.94
N PRO A 212 19.64 6.98 -20.71
CA PRO A 212 18.26 6.97 -21.15
C PRO A 212 18.06 5.90 -22.22
N LEU A 213 17.13 4.96 -22.00
CA LEU A 213 16.82 3.89 -22.96
C LEU A 213 15.52 4.19 -23.68
N ASP A 214 15.63 4.57 -24.95
CA ASP A 214 14.49 4.68 -25.86
C ASP A 214 14.27 3.34 -26.57
N LEU A 215 13.40 2.51 -26.00
CA LEU A 215 13.09 1.19 -26.54
C LEU A 215 12.37 1.22 -27.89
N SER A 216 11.97 2.39 -28.41
CA SER A 216 11.42 2.48 -29.77
C SER A 216 12.50 2.26 -30.83
N ARG A 217 13.77 2.51 -30.51
CA ARG A 217 14.90 2.38 -31.42
C ARG A 217 15.55 1.00 -31.36
N ASP A 218 15.91 0.44 -32.52
CA ASP A 218 16.55 -0.88 -32.60
C ASP A 218 17.99 -0.90 -32.04
N ASP A 219 18.64 0.27 -31.99
CA ASP A 219 20.02 0.48 -31.51
C ASP A 219 20.09 0.89 -30.03
N ALA A 220 18.98 0.85 -29.29
CA ALA A 220 18.86 1.40 -27.93
C ALA A 220 19.86 0.81 -26.92
N LEU A 221 20.35 -0.42 -27.17
CA LEU A 221 21.31 -1.11 -26.31
C LEU A 221 22.72 -1.18 -26.92
N ASP A 222 22.91 -0.73 -28.16
CA ASP A 222 24.20 -0.83 -28.85
C ASP A 222 25.25 0.11 -28.21
N VAL A 223 24.78 1.14 -27.49
CA VAL A 223 25.61 2.13 -26.79
C VAL A 223 26.05 1.69 -25.39
N VAL A 224 25.61 0.53 -24.92
CA VAL A 224 25.81 0.07 -23.54
C VAL A 224 26.93 -0.98 -23.48
N ASP A 225 28.16 -0.59 -23.14
CA ASP A 225 29.27 -1.51 -22.83
C ASP A 225 29.27 -1.89 -21.34
N CYS A 226 28.41 -2.83 -20.95
CA CYS A 226 28.38 -3.37 -19.59
C CYS A 226 28.05 -4.87 -19.53
N ASP A 227 28.38 -5.48 -18.40
CA ASP A 227 27.99 -6.87 -18.08
C ASP A 227 26.58 -6.91 -17.51
N ILE A 228 26.24 -5.91 -16.68
CA ILE A 228 24.95 -5.78 -15.99
C ILE A 228 24.36 -4.39 -16.25
N LEU A 229 23.14 -4.36 -16.78
CA LEU A 229 22.34 -3.15 -16.96
C LEU A 229 21.20 -3.12 -15.95
N TYR A 230 21.24 -2.17 -15.02
CA TYR A 230 20.14 -1.90 -14.09
C TYR A 230 19.16 -0.92 -14.72
N ILE A 231 17.90 -1.34 -14.91
CA ILE A 231 16.81 -0.48 -15.35
C ILE A 231 15.93 -0.17 -14.15
N TYR A 232 15.76 1.11 -13.84
CA TYR A 232 15.02 1.55 -12.65
C TYR A 232 13.62 2.05 -13.00
N GLU A 233 12.65 1.69 -12.17
CA GLU A 233 11.26 2.13 -12.28
C GLU A 233 10.63 2.32 -10.88
N ASP A 234 9.54 3.07 -10.81
CA ASP A 234 8.87 3.40 -9.54
C ASP A 234 8.16 2.18 -8.92
N GLY A 235 7.39 1.42 -9.71
CA GLY A 235 6.61 0.31 -9.19
C GLY A 235 6.25 -0.79 -10.19
N LEU A 236 6.42 -2.03 -9.76
CA LEU A 236 5.98 -3.23 -10.48
C LEU A 236 4.63 -3.71 -9.94
N TRP A 237 3.54 -3.31 -10.60
CA TRP A 237 2.17 -3.66 -10.19
C TRP A 237 1.62 -4.89 -10.92
N SER A 238 1.10 -4.75 -12.13
CA SER A 238 0.53 -5.89 -12.87
C SER A 238 1.58 -6.66 -13.67
N GLY A 239 2.72 -6.05 -13.95
CA GLY A 239 3.74 -6.58 -14.86
C GLY A 239 3.41 -6.42 -16.35
N VAL A 240 2.27 -5.82 -16.72
CA VAL A 240 1.89 -5.63 -18.14
C VAL A 240 2.88 -4.73 -18.88
N GLU A 241 3.28 -3.60 -18.29
CA GLU A 241 4.23 -2.67 -18.92
C GLU A 241 5.63 -3.30 -18.98
N LEU A 242 6.06 -3.98 -17.91
CA LEU A 242 7.32 -4.72 -17.90
C LEU A 242 7.37 -5.79 -19.00
N VAL A 243 6.34 -6.64 -19.15
CA VAL A 243 6.33 -7.69 -20.18
C VAL A 243 6.47 -7.10 -21.58
N LYS A 244 5.81 -5.97 -21.87
CA LYS A 244 5.99 -5.26 -23.15
C LYS A 244 7.44 -4.81 -23.35
N ARG A 245 8.06 -4.26 -22.31
CA ARG A 245 9.48 -3.83 -22.34
C ARG A 245 10.41 -5.04 -22.54
N LEU A 246 10.14 -6.16 -21.88
CA LEU A 246 10.91 -7.39 -22.04
C LEU A 246 10.82 -7.96 -23.46
N CYS A 247 9.62 -8.03 -24.05
CA CYS A 247 9.45 -8.41 -25.46
C CYS A 247 10.29 -7.52 -26.36
N ARG A 248 10.22 -6.20 -26.16
CA ARG A 248 10.95 -5.25 -26.99
C ARG A 248 12.46 -5.40 -26.82
N ILE A 249 12.97 -5.48 -25.59
CA ILE A 249 14.40 -5.66 -25.31
C ILE A 249 14.95 -6.92 -25.98
N GLN A 250 14.17 -8.02 -26.00
CA GLN A 250 14.59 -9.27 -26.66
C GLN A 250 14.76 -9.15 -28.17
N GLU A 251 14.10 -8.18 -28.80
CA GLU A 251 14.18 -7.93 -30.24
C GLU A 251 15.38 -7.05 -30.61
N LEU A 252 15.97 -6.32 -29.66
CA LEU A 252 17.07 -5.39 -29.90
C LEU A 252 18.38 -6.13 -30.20
N ASN A 253 19.13 -5.64 -31.20
CA ASN A 253 20.37 -6.28 -31.65
C ASN A 253 21.42 -6.34 -30.54
N GLY A 254 21.67 -5.22 -29.86
CA GLY A 254 22.59 -5.14 -28.72
C GLY A 254 22.26 -6.09 -27.56
N PHE A 255 21.01 -6.52 -27.41
CA PHE A 255 20.66 -7.59 -26.45
C PHE A 255 20.91 -8.98 -27.05
N ARG A 256 20.40 -9.25 -28.25
CA ARG A 256 20.48 -10.58 -28.88
C ARG A 256 21.91 -11.08 -29.04
N ASP A 257 22.82 -10.19 -29.41
CA ASP A 257 24.20 -10.53 -29.78
C ASP A 257 25.18 -10.41 -28.61
N SER A 258 24.71 -10.07 -27.41
CA SER A 258 25.55 -9.87 -26.21
C SER A 258 25.25 -10.88 -25.09
N SER A 259 26.15 -10.95 -24.11
CA SER A 259 25.95 -11.63 -22.83
C SER A 259 25.30 -10.74 -21.77
N LEU A 260 24.73 -9.60 -22.17
CA LEU A 260 24.18 -8.60 -21.26
C LEU A 260 23.12 -9.22 -20.33
N HIS A 261 23.28 -8.98 -19.03
CA HIS A 261 22.29 -9.28 -18.00
C HIS A 261 21.52 -8.02 -17.63
N VAL A 262 20.19 -8.07 -17.65
CA VAL A 262 19.33 -6.90 -17.36
C VAL A 262 18.61 -7.12 -16.03
N VAL A 263 18.76 -6.17 -15.12
CA VAL A 263 18.13 -6.22 -13.80
C VAL A 263 17.13 -5.06 -13.69
N PHE A 264 15.85 -5.37 -13.55
CA PHE A 264 14.84 -4.35 -13.28
C PHE A 264 14.75 -4.10 -11.77
N LYS A 265 15.09 -2.88 -11.33
CA LYS A 265 15.01 -2.46 -9.93
C LYS A 265 13.78 -1.57 -9.74
N TYR A 266 12.96 -1.94 -8.78
CA TYR A 266 11.73 -1.22 -8.44
C TYR A 266 11.78 -0.72 -7.01
N CYS A 267 11.21 0.47 -6.76
CA CYS A 267 10.96 0.89 -5.39
C CYS A 267 9.86 0.05 -4.76
N VAL A 268 8.78 -0.19 -5.50
CA VAL A 268 7.61 -0.95 -5.05
C VAL A 268 7.43 -2.18 -5.93
N THR A 269 7.14 -3.32 -5.32
CA THR A 269 6.82 -4.54 -6.07
C THR A 269 5.55 -5.18 -5.55
N SER A 270 4.81 -5.86 -6.43
CA SER A 270 3.75 -6.78 -6.04
C SER A 270 4.12 -8.22 -6.39
N ASP A 271 3.51 -9.16 -5.69
CA ASP A 271 3.53 -10.58 -6.03
C ASP A 271 3.01 -10.84 -7.46
N ALA A 272 1.95 -10.16 -7.89
CA ALA A 272 1.35 -10.29 -9.21
C ALA A 272 2.29 -9.85 -10.34
N GLY A 273 2.95 -8.70 -10.16
CA GLY A 273 3.88 -8.15 -11.14
C GLY A 273 5.17 -8.96 -11.23
N LEU A 274 5.73 -9.39 -10.09
CA LEU A 274 6.88 -10.30 -10.07
C LEU A 274 6.54 -11.65 -10.70
N THR A 275 5.33 -12.16 -10.47
CA THR A 275 4.88 -13.43 -11.06
C THR A 275 4.75 -13.32 -12.58
N ALA A 276 4.16 -12.24 -13.09
CA ALA A 276 4.12 -11.97 -14.53
C ALA A 276 5.53 -11.93 -15.15
N ALA A 277 6.47 -11.23 -14.50
CA ALA A 277 7.86 -11.14 -14.95
C ALA A 277 8.57 -12.52 -14.98
N ARG A 278 8.42 -13.29 -13.92
CA ARG A 278 9.03 -14.63 -13.79
C ARG A 278 8.46 -15.61 -14.81
N LEU A 279 7.15 -15.68 -14.96
CA LEU A 279 6.51 -16.58 -15.91
C LEU A 279 6.84 -16.21 -17.37
N PHE A 280 6.96 -14.92 -17.67
CA PHE A 280 7.43 -14.47 -18.98
C PHE A 280 8.87 -14.94 -19.25
N THR A 281 9.78 -14.71 -18.31
CA THR A 281 11.21 -14.98 -18.52
C THR A 281 11.58 -16.45 -18.57
N LEU A 282 10.80 -17.32 -17.90
CA LEU A 282 10.91 -18.78 -18.05
C LEU A 282 10.72 -19.22 -19.51
N ARG A 283 9.98 -18.46 -20.34
CA ARG A 283 9.69 -18.82 -21.73
C ARG A 283 10.68 -18.23 -22.72
N SER A 284 11.09 -16.98 -22.51
CA SER A 284 11.65 -16.17 -23.60
C SER A 284 13.13 -15.82 -23.44
N ALA A 285 13.71 -15.83 -22.23
CA ALA A 285 15.13 -15.51 -22.01
C ALA A 285 15.62 -15.95 -20.61
N LEU A 286 15.67 -17.26 -20.39
CA LEU A 286 16.09 -17.83 -19.11
C LEU A 286 17.49 -17.34 -18.73
N GLY A 287 17.62 -16.76 -17.54
CA GLY A 287 18.90 -16.35 -16.94
C GLY A 287 19.44 -14.98 -17.39
N ARG A 288 18.81 -14.29 -18.35
CA ARG A 288 19.27 -12.96 -18.81
C ARG A 288 18.58 -11.77 -18.15
N PHE A 289 17.48 -12.03 -17.45
CA PHE A 289 16.72 -11.00 -16.74
C PHE A 289 16.60 -11.35 -15.25
N SER A 290 16.67 -10.33 -14.40
CA SER A 290 16.41 -10.43 -12.97
C SER A 290 15.41 -9.39 -12.50
N PHE A 291 14.51 -9.83 -11.61
CA PHE A 291 13.48 -8.99 -10.98
C PHE A 291 13.58 -9.17 -9.46
N PRO A 292 14.57 -8.57 -8.80
CA PRO A 292 14.64 -8.57 -7.34
C PRO A 292 13.33 -7.99 -6.78
N SER A 293 12.78 -8.67 -5.78
CA SER A 293 11.67 -8.11 -5.02
C SER A 293 12.17 -6.89 -4.25
N ALA A 294 11.31 -5.89 -4.07
CA ALA A 294 11.61 -4.81 -3.14
C ALA A 294 11.72 -5.38 -1.71
N THR A 295 12.28 -4.60 -0.79
CA THR A 295 12.30 -5.00 0.62
C THR A 295 10.88 -5.31 1.12
N LYS A 296 10.73 -6.15 2.16
CA LYS A 296 9.42 -6.57 2.68
C LYS A 296 8.46 -5.40 2.96
N ARG A 297 8.99 -4.22 3.31
CA ARG A 297 8.20 -3.01 3.56
C ARG A 297 7.59 -2.39 2.29
N PHE A 298 8.16 -2.68 1.12
CA PHE A 298 7.75 -2.15 -0.18
C PHE A 298 7.29 -3.26 -1.14
N HIS A 299 7.08 -4.47 -0.61
CA HIS A 299 6.47 -5.58 -1.32
C HIS A 299 5.03 -5.76 -0.84
N PHE A 300 4.11 -5.97 -1.79
CA PHE A 300 2.68 -6.05 -1.50
C PHE A 300 2.05 -7.28 -2.14
N ASP A 301 1.29 -8.03 -1.33
CA ASP A 301 0.59 -9.23 -1.76
C ASP A 301 -0.79 -8.84 -2.27
N PHE A 302 -1.00 -8.95 -3.58
CA PHE A 302 -2.28 -8.72 -4.26
C PHE A 302 -2.97 -10.04 -4.62
N PHE A 303 -2.34 -11.20 -4.47
CA PHE A 303 -3.01 -12.46 -4.70
C PHE A 303 -3.87 -12.88 -3.52
N LYS A 304 -4.98 -13.56 -3.85
CA LYS A 304 -5.79 -14.30 -2.88
C LYS A 304 -4.89 -15.23 -2.08
N LYS A 305 -5.10 -15.28 -0.76
CA LYS A 305 -4.35 -16.17 0.14
C LYS A 305 -4.37 -17.62 -0.36
N GLY A 306 -3.18 -18.21 -0.52
CA GLY A 306 -3.01 -19.60 -0.96
C GLY A 306 -2.92 -19.79 -2.48
N THR A 307 -2.89 -18.72 -3.27
CA THR A 307 -2.67 -18.79 -4.73
C THR A 307 -1.30 -19.40 -5.04
N ASP A 308 -1.25 -20.45 -5.86
CA ASP A 308 0.01 -20.97 -6.42
C ASP A 308 0.45 -20.09 -7.59
N THR A 309 1.44 -19.23 -7.34
CA THR A 309 1.95 -18.25 -8.31
C THR A 309 2.64 -18.89 -9.52
N ARG A 310 2.82 -20.22 -9.55
CA ARG A 310 3.33 -20.94 -10.73
C ARG A 310 2.21 -21.26 -11.72
N PHE A 311 0.96 -21.20 -11.29
CA PHE A 311 -0.23 -21.57 -12.07
C PHE A 311 -0.05 -22.92 -12.82
N PRO A 312 0.19 -24.04 -12.09
CA PRO A 312 0.58 -25.31 -12.72
C PRO A 312 -0.48 -25.91 -13.66
N ASN A 313 -1.75 -25.49 -13.53
CA ASN A 313 -2.90 -26.07 -14.22
C ASN A 313 -3.38 -25.24 -15.43
N LEU A 314 -2.55 -24.35 -15.98
CA LEU A 314 -2.94 -23.59 -17.17
C LEU A 314 -2.99 -24.50 -18.40
N PRO A 315 -3.97 -24.30 -19.30
CA PRO A 315 -4.08 -25.08 -20.54
C PRO A 315 -2.88 -24.85 -21.46
N ASP A 316 -2.35 -23.63 -21.44
CA ASP A 316 -1.10 -23.23 -22.07
C ASP A 316 -0.48 -22.07 -21.28
N TYR A 317 0.77 -21.74 -21.57
CA TYR A 317 1.47 -20.64 -20.92
C TYR A 317 1.56 -19.40 -21.82
N SER A 318 0.64 -19.22 -22.77
CA SER A 318 0.54 -17.97 -23.56
C SER A 318 0.39 -16.77 -22.62
N TRP A 319 0.79 -15.59 -23.10
CA TRP A 319 0.72 -14.39 -22.27
C TRP A 319 -0.73 -14.09 -21.87
N GLU A 320 -1.67 -14.30 -22.79
CA GLU A 320 -3.10 -14.11 -22.60
C GLU A 320 -3.63 -15.03 -21.49
N THR A 321 -3.31 -16.33 -21.54
CA THR A 321 -3.73 -17.31 -20.54
C THR A 321 -3.11 -17.04 -19.17
N VAL A 322 -1.80 -16.74 -19.12
CA VAL A 322 -1.11 -16.39 -17.87
C VAL A 322 -1.68 -15.11 -17.27
N ARG A 323 -1.92 -14.09 -18.10
CA ARG A 323 -2.47 -12.81 -17.66
C ARG A 323 -3.86 -12.99 -17.06
N ALA A 324 -4.74 -13.70 -17.76
CA ALA A 324 -6.09 -14.00 -17.26
C ALA A 324 -6.04 -14.71 -15.90
N ALA A 325 -5.17 -15.70 -15.74
CA ALA A 325 -5.01 -16.41 -14.46
C ALA A 325 -4.49 -15.53 -13.32
N ILE A 326 -3.54 -14.62 -13.61
CA ILE A 326 -3.09 -13.63 -12.63
C ILE A 326 -4.25 -12.73 -12.25
N ASP A 327 -4.97 -12.17 -13.23
CA ASP A 327 -6.11 -11.27 -13.00
C ASP A 327 -7.22 -11.91 -12.15
N ASP A 328 -7.58 -13.16 -12.46
CA ASP A 328 -8.59 -13.92 -11.71
C ASP A 328 -8.18 -14.23 -10.26
N SER A 329 -6.87 -14.16 -9.99
CA SER A 329 -6.29 -14.41 -8.66
C SER A 329 -6.06 -13.14 -7.85
N ILE A 330 -6.28 -11.95 -8.43
CA ILE A 330 -6.15 -10.68 -7.71
C ILE A 330 -7.25 -10.54 -6.66
N GLU A 331 -6.83 -10.14 -5.47
CA GLU A 331 -7.65 -9.63 -4.38
C GLU A 331 -7.38 -8.12 -4.25
N PRO A 332 -8.41 -7.27 -4.30
CA PRO A 332 -8.25 -5.83 -4.12
C PRO A 332 -7.52 -5.48 -2.81
N TYR A 333 -6.31 -4.94 -2.88
CA TYR A 333 -5.40 -4.83 -1.73
C TYR A 333 -5.97 -4.03 -0.55
N ALA A 334 -6.67 -2.92 -0.80
CA ALA A 334 -7.32 -2.13 0.25
C ALA A 334 -8.28 -2.97 1.11
N PHE A 335 -8.82 -4.04 0.53
CA PHE A 335 -9.86 -4.89 1.10
C PHE A 335 -9.32 -6.20 1.67
N SER A 336 -8.01 -6.44 1.58
CA SER A 336 -7.36 -7.69 2.02
C SER A 336 -7.33 -7.87 3.55
N ASP A 337 -7.32 -6.79 4.32
CA ASP A 337 -7.39 -6.85 5.79
C ASP A 337 -8.84 -6.68 6.26
N GLU A 338 -9.54 -7.81 6.45
CA GLU A 338 -10.92 -7.84 6.93
C GLU A 338 -11.13 -7.06 8.24
N LYS A 339 -10.09 -6.94 9.08
CA LYS A 339 -10.18 -6.22 10.37
C LYS A 339 -10.35 -4.72 10.19
N LEU A 340 -10.00 -4.18 9.03
CA LEU A 340 -10.22 -2.77 8.71
C LEU A 340 -11.68 -2.47 8.36
N TRP A 341 -12.52 -3.48 8.13
CA TRP A 341 -13.87 -3.31 7.57
C TRP A 341 -14.95 -3.77 8.55
N PRO A 342 -15.33 -2.92 9.53
CA PRO A 342 -16.29 -3.29 10.58
C PRO A 342 -17.69 -3.64 10.03
N ASP A 343 -18.09 -3.00 8.93
CA ASP A 343 -19.38 -3.25 8.25
C ASP A 343 -19.27 -4.34 7.18
N GLY A 344 -18.14 -5.06 7.14
CA GLY A 344 -17.84 -6.13 6.19
C GLY A 344 -17.17 -5.64 4.91
N THR A 345 -16.15 -6.38 4.48
CA THR A 345 -15.35 -6.12 3.27
C THR A 345 -16.20 -6.03 2.00
N ALA A 346 -17.22 -6.89 1.87
CA ALA A 346 -18.08 -6.93 0.68
C ALA A 346 -18.89 -5.65 0.48
N ASN A 347 -19.46 -5.10 1.56
CA ASN A 347 -20.21 -3.85 1.50
C ASN A 347 -19.29 -2.68 1.13
N ALA A 348 -18.13 -2.58 1.79
CA ALA A 348 -17.16 -1.52 1.49
C ALA A 348 -16.65 -1.58 0.04
N MET A 349 -16.37 -2.79 -0.46
CA MET A 349 -15.96 -3.00 -1.84
C MET A 349 -17.06 -2.61 -2.83
N ALA A 350 -18.33 -2.95 -2.52
CA ALA A 350 -19.48 -2.57 -3.35
C ALA A 350 -19.65 -1.05 -3.42
N VAL A 351 -19.56 -0.35 -2.28
CA VAL A 351 -19.62 1.13 -2.22
C VAL A 351 -18.50 1.75 -3.04
N CYS A 352 -17.25 1.28 -2.86
CA CYS A 352 -16.11 1.83 -3.61
C CYS A 352 -16.19 1.54 -5.11
N ALA A 353 -16.70 0.36 -5.49
CA ALA A 353 -16.88 -0.02 -6.87
C ALA A 353 -17.99 0.81 -7.56
N ASP A 354 -19.09 1.10 -6.86
CA ASP A 354 -20.17 1.94 -7.37
C ASP A 354 -19.69 3.37 -7.62
N ILE A 355 -19.11 4.02 -6.59
CA ILE A 355 -18.56 5.37 -6.71
C ILE A 355 -17.47 5.40 -7.81
N GLY A 356 -16.55 4.42 -7.81
CA GLY A 356 -15.48 4.33 -8.79
C GLY A 356 -15.99 4.16 -10.23
N ALA A 357 -17.06 3.40 -10.43
CA ALA A 357 -17.69 3.25 -11.74
C ALA A 357 -18.29 4.57 -12.24
N GLN A 358 -19.04 5.27 -11.40
CA GLN A 358 -19.64 6.58 -11.73
C GLN A 358 -18.56 7.62 -12.10
N LEU A 359 -17.48 7.69 -11.33
CA LEU A 359 -16.36 8.59 -11.59
C LEU A 359 -15.62 8.27 -12.91
N LEU A 360 -15.50 6.98 -13.25
CA LEU A 360 -14.91 6.55 -14.53
C LEU A 360 -15.82 6.88 -15.70
N THR A 361 -17.14 6.65 -15.59
CA THR A 361 -18.12 7.06 -16.61
C THR A 361 -17.98 8.54 -16.92
N ALA A 362 -18.04 9.40 -15.89
CA ALA A 362 -17.88 10.85 -16.04
C ALA A 362 -16.53 11.25 -16.65
N ARG A 363 -15.46 10.46 -16.41
CA ARG A 363 -14.16 10.67 -17.06
C ARG A 363 -14.19 10.29 -18.55
N MET A 364 -14.85 9.19 -18.90
CA MET A 364 -14.88 8.66 -20.26
C MET A 364 -15.80 9.49 -21.16
N GLU A 365 -16.90 10.05 -20.64
CA GLU A 365 -17.76 10.99 -21.38
C GLU A 365 -17.00 12.22 -21.89
N LYS A 366 -15.98 12.68 -21.13
CA LYS A 366 -15.13 13.81 -21.53
C LYS A 366 -14.08 13.45 -22.58
N SER A 367 -13.86 12.17 -22.85
CA SER A 367 -12.84 11.68 -23.80
C SER A 367 -13.27 10.32 -24.36
N PRO A 368 -14.35 10.28 -25.15
CA PRO A 368 -14.92 9.03 -25.63
C PRO A 368 -13.89 8.32 -26.52
N LYS A 369 -13.51 7.11 -26.13
CA LYS A 369 -12.70 6.20 -26.92
C LYS A 369 -13.43 4.86 -26.99
N GLY A 370 -13.73 4.41 -28.21
CA GLY A 370 -14.51 3.18 -28.44
C GLY A 370 -16.01 3.34 -28.23
N GLY A 371 -16.77 2.30 -28.61
CA GLY A 371 -18.23 2.24 -28.43
C GLY A 371 -18.64 1.92 -26.99
N GLU A 372 -19.93 2.07 -26.69
CA GLU A 372 -20.53 1.95 -25.35
C GLU A 372 -20.17 0.64 -24.63
N GLU A 373 -20.24 -0.50 -25.33
CA GLU A 373 -19.90 -1.81 -24.77
C GLU A 373 -18.42 -1.90 -24.34
N ALA A 374 -17.52 -1.32 -25.13
CA ALA A 374 -16.09 -1.27 -24.79
C ALA A 374 -15.86 -0.38 -23.56
N GLN A 375 -16.62 0.70 -23.43
CA GLN A 375 -16.54 1.59 -22.26
C GLN A 375 -17.05 0.88 -20.99
N ALA A 376 -18.19 0.21 -21.07
CA ALA A 376 -18.76 -0.56 -19.96
C ALA A 376 -17.78 -1.65 -19.47
N SER A 377 -17.14 -2.37 -20.40
CA SER A 377 -16.12 -3.37 -20.08
C SER A 377 -14.91 -2.75 -19.35
N VAL A 378 -14.40 -1.61 -19.86
CA VAL A 378 -13.28 -0.88 -19.24
C VAL A 378 -13.65 -0.37 -17.84
N ILE A 379 -14.87 0.16 -17.66
CA ILE A 379 -15.36 0.63 -16.35
C ILE A 379 -15.42 -0.55 -15.38
N ASN A 380 -15.99 -1.68 -15.78
CA ASN A 380 -16.11 -2.84 -14.90
C ASN A 380 -14.75 -3.37 -14.44
N GLN A 381 -13.74 -3.36 -15.33
CA GLN A 381 -12.37 -3.77 -15.03
C GLN A 381 -11.57 -2.75 -14.19
N ARG A 382 -12.05 -1.50 -14.08
CA ARG A 382 -11.29 -0.39 -13.49
C ARG A 382 -11.99 0.30 -12.32
N LYS A 383 -13.23 -0.05 -11.99
CA LYS A 383 -14.01 0.57 -10.92
C LYS A 383 -13.34 0.50 -9.53
N LEU A 384 -12.45 -0.47 -9.33
CA LEU A 384 -11.58 -0.58 -8.15
C LEU A 384 -10.10 -0.34 -8.48
N GLY A 385 -9.79 0.37 -9.56
CA GLY A 385 -8.42 0.52 -10.08
C GLY A 385 -8.12 -0.51 -11.16
N ALA A 386 -7.05 -0.29 -11.92
CA ALA A 386 -6.71 -1.12 -13.07
C ALA A 386 -6.60 -2.61 -12.68
N MET A 387 -7.31 -3.47 -13.42
CA MET A 387 -7.36 -4.92 -13.21
C MET A 387 -7.79 -5.30 -11.78
N SER A 388 -8.66 -4.49 -11.18
CA SER A 388 -9.21 -4.71 -9.82
C SER A 388 -8.17 -4.76 -8.70
N PHE A 389 -6.96 -4.21 -8.89
CA PHE A 389 -5.93 -4.21 -7.85
C PHE A 389 -6.36 -3.50 -6.55
N GLY A 390 -7.21 -2.47 -6.61
CA GLY A 390 -7.78 -1.87 -5.39
C GLY A 390 -6.76 -1.26 -4.45
N SER A 391 -5.74 -0.56 -4.97
CA SER A 391 -4.65 -0.03 -4.14
C SER A 391 -4.99 1.32 -3.49
N THR A 392 -4.41 1.59 -2.33
CA THR A 392 -4.40 2.88 -1.62
C THR A 392 -3.01 3.52 -1.61
N MET A 393 -2.09 2.98 -2.41
CA MET A 393 -0.71 3.39 -2.46
C MET A 393 -0.45 4.34 -3.62
N VAL A 394 0.10 5.52 -3.34
CA VAL A 394 0.45 6.53 -4.34
C VAL A 394 1.93 6.91 -4.25
N PHE A 395 2.45 7.54 -5.29
CA PHE A 395 3.78 8.16 -5.26
C PHE A 395 3.63 9.66 -5.00
N GLU A 396 4.70 10.28 -4.53
CA GLU A 396 4.77 11.70 -4.22
C GLU A 396 4.23 12.57 -5.37
N TYR A 397 4.59 12.26 -6.62
CA TYR A 397 4.25 13.04 -7.82
C TYR A 397 3.26 12.36 -8.77
N SER A 398 2.79 11.14 -8.47
CA SER A 398 1.92 10.40 -9.40
C SER A 398 0.97 9.43 -8.69
N VAL A 399 -0.16 9.16 -9.34
CA VAL A 399 -1.13 8.14 -8.89
C VAL A 399 -1.07 6.95 -9.85
N PRO A 400 -0.61 5.77 -9.39
CA PRO A 400 -0.63 4.55 -10.20
C PRO A 400 -2.03 4.17 -10.66
N LYS A 401 -2.16 3.59 -11.86
CA LYS A 401 -3.44 3.09 -12.39
C LYS A 401 -4.14 2.04 -11.49
N PRO A 402 -3.43 1.19 -10.73
CA PRO A 402 -4.01 0.28 -9.73
C PRO A 402 -4.72 0.93 -8.55
N VAL A 403 -4.55 2.24 -8.34
CA VAL A 403 -5.14 2.96 -7.20
C VAL A 403 -6.63 3.15 -7.38
N LEU A 404 -7.37 3.01 -6.28
CA LEU A 404 -8.82 3.22 -6.22
C LEU A 404 -9.23 4.56 -6.87
N PRO A 405 -10.13 4.57 -7.87
CA PRO A 405 -10.55 5.78 -8.57
C PRO A 405 -11.06 6.90 -7.66
N ILE A 406 -11.72 6.54 -6.56
CA ILE A 406 -12.23 7.46 -5.53
C ILE A 406 -11.15 8.34 -4.88
N LEU A 407 -9.87 7.94 -4.94
CA LEU A 407 -8.76 8.71 -4.39
C LEU A 407 -8.29 9.83 -5.33
N TRP A 408 -8.57 9.74 -6.64
CA TRP A 408 -7.92 10.61 -7.64
C TRP A 408 -8.82 11.08 -8.80
N LEU A 409 -10.04 10.57 -8.90
CA LEU A 409 -11.06 11.09 -9.81
C LEU A 409 -12.02 12.06 -9.10
N GLN A 410 -12.62 12.93 -9.91
CA GLN A 410 -13.61 13.91 -9.48
C GLN A 410 -14.85 13.81 -10.35
N GLY A 411 -16.01 14.13 -9.78
CA GLY A 411 -17.30 14.11 -10.47
C GLY A 411 -18.44 13.95 -9.47
N ASP A 412 -19.66 14.15 -9.93
CA ASP A 412 -20.82 13.92 -9.06
C ASP A 412 -21.07 12.41 -8.95
N VAL A 413 -21.41 11.97 -7.74
CA VAL A 413 -21.71 10.57 -7.44
C VAL A 413 -23.04 10.48 -6.70
N ILE A 414 -23.80 9.43 -6.98
CA ILE A 414 -25.11 9.16 -6.41
C ILE A 414 -25.03 7.84 -5.66
N VAL A 415 -25.18 7.90 -4.33
CA VAL A 415 -25.19 6.71 -3.46
C VAL A 415 -26.41 6.79 -2.54
N ASN A 416 -27.21 5.73 -2.50
CA ASN A 416 -28.44 5.67 -1.69
C ASN A 416 -29.38 6.88 -1.92
N GLY A 417 -29.47 7.35 -3.18
CA GLY A 417 -30.30 8.50 -3.57
C GLY A 417 -29.74 9.87 -3.17
N LYS A 418 -28.57 9.93 -2.54
CA LYS A 418 -27.89 11.18 -2.19
C LYS A 418 -26.83 11.51 -3.23
N VAL A 419 -26.80 12.78 -3.64
CA VAL A 419 -25.83 13.30 -4.62
C VAL A 419 -24.72 14.03 -3.88
N VAL A 420 -23.46 13.67 -4.17
CA VAL A 420 -22.27 14.32 -3.61
C VAL A 420 -21.34 14.71 -4.74
N SER A 421 -20.85 15.95 -4.71
CA SER A 421 -19.83 16.40 -5.66
C SER A 421 -18.45 15.92 -5.20
N TRP A 422 -18.01 14.78 -5.74
CA TRP A 422 -16.83 14.08 -5.27
C TRP A 422 -15.55 14.81 -5.64
N ARG A 423 -14.75 15.08 -4.60
CA ARG A 423 -13.42 15.67 -4.68
C ARG A 423 -12.38 14.61 -4.31
N PRO A 424 -11.32 14.46 -5.11
CA PRO A 424 -10.30 13.47 -4.84
C PRO A 424 -9.42 13.86 -3.65
N LEU A 425 -8.70 12.88 -3.12
CA LEU A 425 -7.65 13.09 -2.13
C LEU A 425 -6.35 13.58 -2.81
N PHE A 426 -6.09 13.11 -4.03
CA PHE A 426 -4.93 13.47 -4.85
C PHE A 426 -5.35 13.93 -6.25
N TRP A 427 -4.66 14.91 -6.82
CA TRP A 427 -4.84 15.33 -8.21
C TRP A 427 -4.20 14.33 -9.17
N ASP A 428 -4.84 14.08 -10.31
CA ASP A 428 -4.17 13.45 -11.44
C ASP A 428 -3.16 14.46 -12.02
N ALA A 429 -1.86 14.25 -11.83
CA ALA A 429 -0.80 15.16 -12.27
C ALA A 429 -0.92 15.55 -13.76
N ARG A 430 -1.40 14.62 -14.59
CA ARG A 430 -1.66 14.83 -16.03
C ARG A 430 -2.74 15.88 -16.31
N ARG A 431 -3.53 16.27 -15.31
CA ARG A 431 -4.56 17.31 -15.41
C ARG A 431 -4.07 18.68 -14.97
N ILE A 432 -3.04 18.76 -14.11
CA ILE A 432 -2.60 20.04 -13.51
C ILE A 432 -2.07 21.01 -14.58
N GLY A 433 -1.56 20.50 -15.72
CA GLY A 433 -1.24 21.34 -16.89
C GLY A 433 -2.44 22.01 -17.60
N LYS A 434 -3.68 21.69 -17.20
CA LYS A 434 -4.93 22.29 -17.72
C LYS A 434 -5.82 22.91 -16.64
N VAL A 435 -5.39 22.95 -15.38
CA VAL A 435 -6.18 23.57 -14.31
C VAL A 435 -5.76 25.04 -14.20
N GLU A 436 -6.63 25.94 -14.68
CA GLU A 436 -6.57 27.36 -14.29
C GLU A 436 -6.66 27.41 -12.76
N HIS A 437 -5.57 27.85 -12.12
CA HIS A 437 -5.52 28.03 -10.68
C HIS A 437 -6.48 29.15 -10.27
N HIS A 438 -7.73 28.81 -9.95
CA HIS A 438 -8.54 29.63 -9.06
C HIS A 438 -8.18 29.25 -7.63
N ILE A 439 -7.16 29.94 -7.11
CA ILE A 439 -6.90 30.05 -5.66
C ILE A 439 -7.99 30.91 -5.04
#